data_AF-A0A2V7U216-F1
#
_entry.id   AF-A0A2V7U216-F1
#
_cell.length_a   1.000
_cell.length_b   1.000
_cell.length_c   1.000
_cell.angle_alpha   90.00
_cell.angle_beta   90.00
_cell.angle_gamma   90.00
#
_symmetry.space_group_name_H-M   'P 1'
#
loop_
_entity.id
_entity.type
_entity.pdbx_description
1 polymer ?
#
loop_
_entity_poly.entity_id
_entity_poly.type
_entity_poly.pdbx_seq_one_letter_code
_entity_poly.pdbx_strand_id
1 'polypeptide(L)'
;MRRRIELADPAIEGSKQPYHEAEGKKPKEAERIVGRCIDSSRRLAREALWTVLVELRQRQHDVVGCGLLLASGRPLPGNLHAILASHAFIHAAEGEMFRDVLVRASEHFSLPVTGVRERDVLARAADATGRPASELQSRVAEMGRALGPPWRQDEKLAALAAWVVLAQA
;
A
#
# COMPACT_ATOMS: atom_id res chain seq x y z
N MET A 1 0.91 16.16 4.80
CA MET A 1 2.28 15.57 4.87
C MET A 1 2.44 14.56 3.73
N ARG A 2 3.68 14.28 3.31
CA ARG A 2 4.03 13.18 2.40
C ARG A 2 5.30 12.53 2.90
N ARG A 3 5.40 11.21 2.78
CA ARG A 3 6.63 10.48 3.11
C ARG A 3 6.70 9.19 2.31
N ARG A 4 7.92 8.76 2.02
CA ARG A 4 8.20 7.39 1.60
C ARG A 4 8.38 6.53 2.85
N ILE A 5 7.79 5.34 2.85
CA ILE A 5 7.97 4.33 3.89
C ILE A 5 8.71 3.15 3.29
N GLU A 6 9.73 2.67 3.98
CA GLU A 6 10.48 1.48 3.58
C GLU A 6 9.87 0.26 4.28
N LEU A 7 9.36 -0.68 3.49
CA LEU A 7 8.74 -1.92 3.98
C LEU A 7 9.67 -3.13 3.83
N ALA A 8 10.81 -2.96 3.17
CA ALA A 8 11.82 -3.99 2.97
C ALA A 8 13.00 -3.72 3.91
N ASP A 9 13.29 -4.67 4.79
CA ASP A 9 14.38 -4.55 5.76
C ASP A 9 15.75 -4.79 5.07
N PRO A 10 16.64 -3.80 5.02
CA PRO A 10 17.93 -3.94 4.35
C PRO A 10 18.86 -4.97 5.02
N ALA A 11 18.60 -5.34 6.28
CA ALA A 11 19.37 -6.37 6.98
C ALA A 11 18.90 -7.80 6.65
N ILE A 12 17.78 -7.95 5.93
CA ILE A 12 17.22 -9.25 5.55
C ILE A 12 17.40 -9.43 4.04
N GLU A 13 18.20 -10.41 3.66
CA GLU A 13 18.35 -10.83 2.26
C GLU A 13 16.99 -11.24 1.67
N GLY A 14 16.73 -10.81 0.45
CA GLY A 14 15.45 -11.04 -0.22
C GLY A 14 14.29 -10.15 0.23
N SER A 15 14.47 -9.25 1.21
CA SER A 15 13.34 -8.47 1.77
C SER A 15 12.59 -7.60 0.76
N LYS A 16 13.27 -7.13 -0.29
CA LYS A 16 12.66 -6.36 -1.38
C LYS A 16 11.86 -7.23 -2.35
N GLN A 17 12.27 -8.49 -2.51
CA GLN A 17 11.67 -9.44 -3.45
C GLN A 17 11.60 -10.84 -2.81
N PRO A 18 10.75 -11.04 -1.78
CA PRO A 18 10.81 -12.25 -0.96
C PRO A 18 10.45 -13.53 -1.71
N TYR A 19 9.59 -13.42 -2.72
CA TYR A 19 9.15 -14.56 -3.50
C TYR A 19 10.18 -14.90 -4.60
N HIS A 20 10.86 -13.91 -5.16
CA HIS A 20 12.01 -14.19 -6.03
C HIS A 20 13.14 -14.88 -5.26
N GLU A 21 13.48 -14.40 -4.05
CA GLU A 21 14.51 -15.05 -3.23
C GLU A 21 14.13 -16.50 -2.86
N ALA A 22 12.83 -16.78 -2.73
CA ALA A 22 12.34 -18.12 -2.44
C ALA A 22 12.27 -19.03 -3.69
N GLU A 23 12.40 -18.49 -4.89
CA GLU A 23 12.34 -19.26 -6.14
C GLU A 23 13.47 -20.30 -6.21
N GLY A 24 13.12 -21.53 -6.60
CA GLY A 24 14.08 -22.64 -6.70
C GLY A 24 14.57 -23.21 -5.36
N LYS A 25 14.18 -22.65 -4.22
CA LYS A 25 14.52 -23.19 -2.89
C LYS A 25 13.65 -24.39 -2.53
N LYS A 26 14.12 -25.20 -1.57
CA LYS A 26 13.31 -26.31 -1.03
C LYS A 26 12.07 -25.75 -0.31
N PRO A 27 10.92 -26.45 -0.29
CA PRO A 27 9.66 -25.91 0.24
C PRO A 27 9.76 -25.26 1.63
N LYS A 28 10.35 -25.96 2.61
CA LYS A 28 10.53 -25.41 3.97
C LYS A 28 11.44 -24.18 4.02
N GLU A 29 12.42 -24.10 3.13
CA GLU A 29 13.34 -22.97 3.05
C GLU A 29 12.65 -21.76 2.42
N ALA A 30 11.90 -21.97 1.34
CA ALA A 30 11.07 -20.95 0.70
C ALA A 30 10.07 -20.34 1.70
N GLU A 31 9.36 -21.18 2.46
CA GLU A 31 8.44 -20.74 3.51
C GLU A 31 9.15 -19.89 4.58
N ARG A 32 10.34 -20.30 5.01
CA ARG A 32 11.15 -19.57 5.99
C ARG A 32 11.60 -18.21 5.47
N ILE A 33 12.01 -18.12 4.19
CA ILE A 33 12.44 -16.87 3.56
C ILE A 33 11.26 -15.90 3.48
N VAL A 34 10.16 -16.33 2.89
CA VAL A 34 8.96 -15.49 2.71
C VAL A 34 8.40 -15.06 4.07
N GLY A 35 8.24 -16.00 5.02
CA GLY A 35 7.73 -15.71 6.35
C GLY A 35 8.56 -14.67 7.10
N ARG A 36 9.89 -14.82 7.09
CA ARG A 36 10.81 -13.85 7.71
C ARG A 36 10.66 -12.44 7.11
N CYS A 37 10.54 -12.34 5.80
CA CYS A 37 10.36 -11.05 5.13
C CYS A 37 9.01 -10.44 5.50
N ILE A 38 7.92 -11.23 5.48
CA ILE A 38 6.58 -10.79 5.90
C ILE A 38 6.59 -10.25 7.32
N ASP A 39 7.20 -10.97 8.26
CA ASP A 39 7.22 -10.55 9.66
C ASP A 39 7.99 -9.24 9.86
N SER A 40 9.13 -9.06 9.18
CA SER A 40 9.86 -7.80 9.25
C SER A 40 9.10 -6.65 8.57
N SER A 41 8.52 -6.88 7.39
CA SER A 41 7.69 -5.88 6.69
C SER A 41 6.48 -5.45 7.51
N ARG A 42 5.82 -6.37 8.21
CA ARG A 42 4.71 -6.05 9.13
C ARG A 42 5.16 -5.17 10.28
N ARG A 43 6.33 -5.44 10.87
CA ARG A 43 6.90 -4.61 11.93
C ARG A 43 7.21 -3.20 11.41
N LEU A 44 7.91 -3.10 10.29
CA LEU A 44 8.24 -1.81 9.66
C LEU A 44 6.98 -1.00 9.30
N ALA A 45 5.95 -1.65 8.75
CA ALA A 45 4.68 -1.01 8.43
C ALA A 45 4.01 -0.41 9.68
N ARG A 46 3.98 -1.15 10.79
CA ARG A 46 3.42 -0.67 12.06
C ARG A 46 4.21 0.52 12.62
N GLU A 47 5.54 0.43 12.65
CA GLU A 47 6.41 1.51 13.13
C GLU A 47 6.23 2.79 12.28
N ALA A 48 6.19 2.64 10.96
CA ALA A 48 5.99 3.75 10.04
C ALA A 48 4.61 4.40 10.20
N LEU A 49 3.55 3.60 10.29
CA LEU A 49 2.18 4.09 10.45
C LEU A 49 1.98 4.75 11.82
N TRP A 50 2.52 4.16 12.89
CA TRP A 50 2.53 4.78 14.23
C TRP A 50 3.13 6.18 14.20
N THR A 51 4.28 6.33 13.56
CA THR A 51 4.97 7.62 13.45
C THR A 51 4.08 8.66 12.76
N VAL A 52 3.40 8.27 11.66
CA VAL A 52 2.45 9.14 10.94
C VAL A 52 1.28 9.55 11.82
N LEU A 53 0.69 8.59 12.54
CA LEU A 53 -0.45 8.84 13.42
C LEU A 53 -0.12 9.81 14.55
N VAL A 54 1.03 9.63 15.20
CA VAL A 54 1.51 10.53 16.25
C VAL A 54 1.72 11.94 15.70
N GLU A 55 2.36 12.06 14.53
CA GLU A 55 2.62 13.35 13.89
C GLU A 55 1.33 14.08 13.48
N LEU A 56 0.33 13.36 12.96
CA LEU A 56 -0.98 13.92 12.63
C LEU A 56 -1.72 14.39 13.88
N ARG A 57 -1.73 13.58 14.94
CA ARG A 57 -2.34 13.96 16.23
C ARG A 57 -1.69 15.20 16.84
N GLN A 58 -0.35 15.31 16.79
CA GLN A 58 0.37 16.50 17.26
C GLN A 58 -0.01 17.78 16.48
N ARG A 59 -0.40 17.62 15.21
CA ARG A 59 -0.94 18.70 14.38
C ARG A 59 -2.46 18.88 14.50
N GLN A 60 -3.08 18.26 15.50
CA GLN A 60 -4.52 18.34 15.75
C GLN A 60 -5.37 17.81 14.60
N HIS A 61 -4.89 16.76 13.92
CA HIS A 61 -5.64 16.03 12.91
C HIS A 61 -6.03 14.64 13.42
N ASP A 62 -7.30 14.30 13.22
CA ASP A 62 -7.80 12.94 13.41
C ASP A 62 -7.69 12.14 12.12
N VAL A 63 -7.39 10.85 12.25
CA VAL A 63 -7.26 9.92 11.13
C VAL A 63 -8.47 8.99 11.13
N VAL A 64 -9.31 9.15 10.11
CA VAL A 64 -10.60 8.43 10.00
C VAL A 64 -10.50 7.11 9.24
N GLY A 65 -9.41 6.89 8.51
CA GLY A 65 -9.19 5.65 7.76
C GLY A 65 -7.95 5.69 6.86
N CYS A 66 -7.73 4.60 6.13
CA CYS A 66 -6.62 4.43 5.19
C CYS A 66 -7.14 4.08 3.79
N GLY A 67 -6.72 4.84 2.78
CA GLY A 67 -6.99 4.51 1.38
C GLY A 67 -5.83 3.71 0.80
N LEU A 68 -6.11 2.54 0.21
CA LEU A 68 -5.09 1.66 -0.35
C LEU A 68 -5.38 1.32 -1.82
N LEU A 69 -4.39 1.50 -2.69
CA LEU A 69 -4.52 1.12 -4.09
C LEU A 69 -4.30 -0.38 -4.27
N LEU A 70 -5.31 -1.03 -4.86
CA LEU A 70 -5.30 -2.46 -5.16
C LEU A 70 -4.79 -2.71 -6.57
N ALA A 71 -4.11 -3.84 -6.76
CA ALA A 71 -3.82 -4.35 -8.09
C ALA A 71 -5.11 -4.84 -8.77
N SER A 72 -5.09 -4.87 -10.10
CA SER A 72 -6.11 -5.54 -10.92
C SER A 72 -5.69 -6.97 -11.31
N GLY A 73 -4.80 -7.57 -10.52
CA GLY A 73 -4.16 -8.86 -10.83
C GLY A 73 -5.10 -10.05 -10.74
N ARG A 74 -4.65 -11.19 -11.29
CA ARG A 74 -5.34 -12.47 -11.14
C ARG A 74 -5.27 -12.94 -9.67
N PRO A 75 -6.27 -13.70 -9.19
CA PRO A 75 -6.16 -14.38 -7.90
C PRO A 75 -4.89 -15.22 -7.84
N LEU A 76 -4.18 -15.11 -6.71
CA LEU A 76 -2.99 -15.92 -6.47
C LEU A 76 -3.37 -17.38 -6.14
N PRO A 77 -2.54 -18.35 -6.53
CA PRO A 77 -2.68 -19.71 -6.02
C PRO A 77 -2.62 -19.75 -4.48
N GLY A 78 -3.37 -20.66 -3.86
CA GLY A 78 -3.45 -20.76 -2.39
C GLY A 78 -2.23 -21.40 -1.70
N ASN A 79 -1.19 -21.80 -2.44
CA ASN A 79 0.01 -22.40 -1.87
C ASN A 79 1.29 -21.81 -2.48
N LEU A 80 2.35 -21.74 -1.68
CA LEU A 80 3.60 -21.11 -2.05
C LEU A 80 4.27 -21.80 -3.26
N HIS A 81 4.24 -23.13 -3.33
CA HIS A 81 4.86 -23.86 -4.43
C HIS A 81 4.25 -23.47 -5.80
N ALA A 82 2.93 -23.36 -5.89
CA ALA A 82 2.25 -22.94 -7.11
C ALA A 82 2.50 -21.46 -7.45
N ILE A 83 2.67 -20.60 -6.45
CA ILE A 83 3.10 -19.20 -6.66
C ILE A 83 4.50 -19.16 -7.28
N LEU A 84 5.45 -19.91 -6.70
CA LEU A 84 6.85 -19.92 -7.13
C LEU A 84 7.06 -20.60 -8.50
N ALA A 85 6.07 -21.32 -9.02
CA ALA A 85 6.14 -21.95 -10.34
C ALA A 85 5.97 -20.96 -11.52
N SER A 86 5.67 -19.69 -11.25
CA SER A 86 5.48 -18.69 -12.30
C SER A 86 5.99 -17.32 -11.86
N HIS A 87 6.89 -16.73 -12.64
CA HIS A 87 7.34 -15.35 -12.45
C HIS A 87 6.18 -14.34 -12.39
N ALA A 88 5.11 -14.56 -13.17
CA ALA A 88 3.93 -13.71 -13.12
C ALA A 88 3.22 -13.79 -11.75
N PHE A 89 3.15 -14.98 -11.15
CA PHE A 89 2.60 -15.14 -9.79
C PHE A 89 3.55 -14.64 -8.72
N ILE A 90 4.87 -14.77 -8.90
CA ILE A 90 5.88 -14.20 -7.99
C ILE A 90 5.70 -12.68 -7.89
N HIS A 91 5.68 -11.97 -9.03
CA HIS A 91 5.46 -10.51 -9.04
C HIS A 91 4.12 -10.10 -8.42
N ALA A 92 3.05 -10.85 -8.72
CA ALA A 92 1.75 -10.59 -8.14
C ALA A 92 1.75 -10.83 -6.62
N ALA A 93 2.41 -11.89 -6.14
CA ALA A 93 2.50 -12.21 -4.72
C ALA A 93 3.30 -11.19 -3.93
N GLU A 94 4.39 -10.65 -4.48
CA GLU A 94 5.15 -9.56 -3.85
C GLU A 94 4.32 -8.30 -3.70
N GLY A 95 3.62 -7.90 -4.77
CA GLY A 95 2.72 -6.75 -4.74
C GLY A 95 1.61 -6.91 -3.70
N GLU A 96 0.94 -8.07 -3.68
CA GLU A 96 -0.12 -8.36 -2.70
C GLU A 96 0.41 -8.46 -1.27
N MET A 97 1.61 -9.03 -1.07
CA MET A 97 2.25 -9.09 0.23
C MET A 97 2.50 -7.69 0.80
N PHE A 98 3.08 -6.77 0.03
CA PHE A 98 3.32 -5.40 0.51
C PHE A 98 2.02 -4.61 0.75
N ARG A 99 0.93 -4.93 0.05
CA ARG A 99 -0.39 -4.36 0.34
C ARG A 99 -0.96 -4.96 1.63
N ASP A 100 -0.92 -6.28 1.81
CA ASP A 100 -1.42 -6.94 3.03
C ASP A 100 -0.70 -6.39 4.27
N VAL A 101 0.61 -6.19 4.25
CA VAL A 101 1.31 -5.65 5.43
C VAL A 101 0.80 -4.24 5.83
N LEU A 102 0.38 -3.41 4.86
CA LEU A 102 -0.22 -2.10 5.13
C LEU A 102 -1.66 -2.23 5.65
N VAL A 103 -2.43 -3.19 5.11
CA VAL A 103 -3.76 -3.53 5.64
C VAL A 103 -3.65 -3.96 7.10
N ARG A 104 -2.78 -4.92 7.41
CA ARG A 104 -2.56 -5.42 8.77
C ARG A 104 -2.07 -4.35 9.73
N ALA A 105 -1.19 -3.45 9.28
CA ALA A 105 -0.75 -2.32 10.10
C ALA A 105 -1.91 -1.36 10.39
N SER A 106 -2.79 -1.10 9.43
CA SER A 106 -3.96 -0.24 9.61
C SER A 106 -4.98 -0.87 10.56
N GLU A 107 -5.28 -2.16 10.38
CA GLU A 107 -6.15 -2.94 11.28
C GLU A 107 -5.64 -2.93 12.72
N HIS A 108 -4.32 -3.05 12.92
CA HIS A 108 -3.68 -2.99 14.23
C HIS A 108 -3.95 -1.67 14.97
N PHE A 109 -4.05 -0.55 14.24
CA PHE A 109 -4.42 0.76 14.80
C PHE A 109 -5.93 1.07 14.69
N SER A 110 -6.75 0.05 14.40
CA SER A 110 -8.20 0.19 14.23
C SER A 110 -8.61 1.21 13.17
N LEU A 111 -7.78 1.37 12.13
CA LEU A 111 -8.10 2.21 10.99
C LEU A 111 -8.85 1.40 9.92
N PRO A 112 -10.08 1.79 9.55
CA PRO A 112 -10.77 1.20 8.42
C PRO A 112 -9.95 1.37 7.13
N VAL A 113 -9.83 0.30 6.35
CA VAL A 113 -9.09 0.33 5.07
C VAL A 113 -10.07 0.29 3.91
N THR A 114 -10.01 1.31 3.06
CA THR A 114 -10.77 1.37 1.80
C THR A 114 -9.84 1.03 0.65
N GLY A 115 -9.99 -0.18 0.12
CA GLY A 115 -9.31 -0.63 -1.09
C GLY A 115 -9.95 -0.06 -2.36
N VAL A 116 -9.15 0.53 -3.25
CA VAL A 116 -9.60 1.05 -4.55
C VAL A 116 -8.65 0.58 -5.64
N ARG A 117 -9.17 0.05 -6.74
CA ARG A 117 -8.31 -0.28 -7.90
C ARG A 117 -7.74 1.00 -8.48
N GLU A 118 -6.45 0.99 -8.82
CA GLU A 118 -5.75 2.17 -9.36
C GLU A 118 -6.51 2.83 -10.52
N ARG A 119 -6.91 2.03 -11.52
CA ARG A 119 -7.62 2.54 -12.71
C ARG A 119 -8.99 3.16 -12.39
N ASP A 120 -9.59 2.78 -11.28
CA ASP A 120 -10.94 3.20 -10.88
C ASP A 120 -10.90 4.37 -9.89
N VAL A 121 -9.72 4.75 -9.35
CA VAL A 121 -9.61 5.67 -8.21
C VAL A 121 -10.17 7.06 -8.50
N LEU A 122 -9.99 7.57 -9.71
CA LEU A 122 -10.50 8.88 -10.09
C LEU A 122 -12.03 8.88 -10.18
N ALA A 123 -12.61 7.86 -10.82
CA ALA A 123 -14.06 7.71 -10.92
C ALA A 123 -14.67 7.52 -9.53
N ARG A 124 -14.07 6.66 -8.70
CA ARG A 124 -14.50 6.44 -7.32
C ARG A 124 -14.43 7.70 -6.45
N ALA A 125 -13.41 8.54 -6.63
CA ALA A 125 -13.31 9.81 -5.93
C ALA A 125 -14.36 10.81 -6.43
N ALA A 126 -14.63 10.86 -7.73
CA ALA A 126 -15.68 11.70 -8.31
C ALA A 126 -17.06 11.33 -7.75
N ASP A 127 -17.39 10.03 -7.77
CA ASP A 127 -18.64 9.50 -7.22
C ASP A 127 -18.78 9.79 -5.72
N ALA A 128 -17.73 9.52 -4.94
CA ALA A 128 -17.77 9.70 -3.49
C ALA A 128 -17.90 11.18 -3.08
N THR A 129 -17.26 12.10 -3.81
CA THR A 129 -17.26 13.52 -3.48
C THR A 129 -18.38 14.32 -4.16
N GLY A 130 -19.11 13.72 -5.11
CA GLY A 130 -20.09 14.41 -5.94
C GLY A 130 -19.48 15.46 -6.88
N ARG A 131 -18.17 15.38 -7.16
CA ARG A 131 -17.45 16.36 -7.98
C ARG A 131 -17.01 15.78 -9.32
N PRO A 132 -16.97 16.58 -10.39
CA PRO A 132 -16.45 16.13 -11.68
C PRO A 132 -14.99 15.66 -11.59
N ALA A 133 -14.65 14.59 -12.30
CA ALA A 133 -13.29 14.05 -12.35
C ALA A 133 -12.23 15.09 -12.77
N SER A 134 -12.58 15.98 -13.70
CA SER A 134 -11.70 17.07 -14.16
C SER A 134 -11.40 18.10 -13.07
N GLU A 135 -12.36 18.37 -12.18
CA GLU A 135 -12.16 19.24 -11.02
C GLU A 135 -11.19 18.58 -10.03
N LEU A 136 -11.38 17.29 -9.73
CA LEU A 136 -10.51 16.54 -8.83
C LEU A 136 -9.07 16.49 -9.37
N GLN A 137 -8.89 16.23 -10.66
CA GLN A 137 -7.57 16.27 -11.30
C GLN A 137 -6.90 17.64 -11.16
N SER A 138 -7.66 18.72 -11.35
CA SER A 138 -7.16 20.10 -11.22
C SER A 138 -6.72 20.39 -9.79
N ARG A 139 -7.51 19.99 -8.79
CA ARG A 139 -7.17 20.14 -7.37
C ARG A 139 -5.94 19.33 -6.97
N VAL A 140 -5.82 18.09 -7.44
CA VAL A 140 -4.60 17.28 -7.21
C VAL A 140 -3.38 17.93 -7.86
N ALA A 141 -3.52 18.54 -9.03
CA ALA A 141 -2.42 19.28 -9.66
C ALA A 141 -2.04 20.55 -8.87
N GLU A 142 -3.02 21.28 -8.34
CA GLU A 142 -2.82 22.44 -7.46
C GLU A 142 -2.08 22.07 -6.17
N MET A 143 -2.46 20.97 -5.53
CA MET A 143 -1.74 20.44 -4.37
C MET A 143 -0.26 20.19 -4.69
N GLY A 144 0.04 19.65 -5.87
CA GLY A 144 1.42 19.45 -6.32
C GLY A 144 2.22 20.74 -6.45
N ARG A 145 1.58 21.81 -6.94
CA ARG A 145 2.21 23.14 -7.04
C ARG A 145 2.49 23.73 -5.65
N ALA A 146 1.55 23.58 -4.71
CA ALA A 146 1.69 24.10 -3.36
C ALA A 146 2.70 23.31 -2.51
N LEU A 147 2.72 21.97 -2.66
CA LEU A 147 3.57 21.08 -1.86
C LEU A 147 4.98 20.89 -2.44
N GLY A 148 5.18 21.22 -3.72
CA GLY A 148 6.45 21.04 -4.43
C GLY A 148 6.79 19.57 -4.76
N PRO A 149 7.91 19.33 -5.46
CA PRO A 149 8.35 17.97 -5.79
C PRO A 149 8.82 17.18 -4.56
N PRO A 150 8.73 15.83 -4.56
CA PRO A 150 8.20 14.97 -5.63
C PRO A 150 6.66 14.84 -5.60
N TRP A 151 5.98 15.05 -6.74
CA TRP A 151 4.52 14.88 -6.90
C TRP A 151 4.20 14.02 -8.13
N ARG A 152 4.56 12.74 -8.02
CA ARG A 152 4.45 11.74 -9.07
C ARG A 152 3.06 11.12 -9.05
N GLN A 153 2.87 10.09 -9.88
CA GLN A 153 1.60 9.38 -9.98
C GLN A 153 1.16 8.80 -8.63
N ASP A 154 2.09 8.20 -7.88
CA ASP A 154 1.80 7.59 -6.57
C ASP A 154 1.19 8.61 -5.59
N GLU A 155 1.77 9.80 -5.45
CA GLU A 155 1.21 10.83 -4.56
C GLU A 155 -0.17 11.32 -5.01
N LYS A 156 -0.37 11.46 -6.33
CA LYS A 156 -1.66 11.89 -6.91
C LYS A 156 -2.75 10.86 -6.65
N LEU A 157 -2.46 9.58 -6.87
CA LEU A 157 -3.42 8.50 -6.68
C LEU A 157 -3.70 8.27 -5.18
N ALA A 158 -2.68 8.39 -4.32
CA ALA A 158 -2.86 8.34 -2.87
C ALA A 158 -3.76 9.49 -2.36
N ALA A 159 -3.62 10.70 -2.90
CA ALA A 159 -4.50 11.82 -2.57
C ALA A 159 -5.96 11.56 -3.00
N LEU A 160 -6.18 11.02 -4.20
CA LEU A 160 -7.52 10.63 -4.65
C LEU A 160 -8.12 9.53 -3.77
N ALA A 161 -7.33 8.50 -3.41
CA ALA A 161 -7.78 7.45 -2.50
C ALA A 161 -8.14 8.00 -1.12
N ALA A 162 -7.39 8.98 -0.60
CA ALA A 162 -7.70 9.65 0.65
C ALA A 162 -9.02 10.43 0.57
N TRP A 163 -9.34 11.07 -0.55
CA TRP A 163 -10.66 11.72 -0.73
C TRP A 163 -11.82 10.73 -0.78
N VAL A 164 -11.63 9.53 -1.34
CA VAL A 164 -12.64 8.47 -1.27
C VAL A 164 -12.93 8.11 0.19
N VAL A 165 -11.89 7.96 1.02
CA VAL A 165 -12.04 7.66 2.45
C VAL A 165 -12.73 8.81 3.20
N LEU A 166 -12.26 10.04 3.01
CA LEU A 166 -12.78 11.22 3.71
C LEU A 166 -14.24 11.52 3.38
N ALA A 167 -14.69 11.22 2.16
CA ALA A 167 -16.08 11.41 1.76
C ALA A 167 -17.04 10.37 2.35
N GLN A 168 -16.51 9.31 2.97
CA GLN A 168 -17.28 8.21 3.59
C GLN A 168 -17.24 8.23 5.12
N ALA A 169 -16.46 9.14 5.70
CA ALA A 169 -16.21 9.24 7.14
C ALA A 169 -17.22 10.14 7.86
#